data_AF-A0A970V1U1-F1
#
_entry.id   AF-A0A970V1U1-F1
#
_cell.length_a   1.000
_cell.length_b   1.000
_cell.length_c   1.000
_cell.angle_alpha   90.00
_cell.angle_beta   90.00
_cell.angle_gamma   90.00
#
_symmetry.space_group_name_H-M   'P 1'
#
loop_
_entity.id
_entity.type
_entity.pdbx_description
1 polymer ?
#
loop_
_entity_poly.entity_id
_entity_poly.type
_entity_poly.pdbx_seq_one_letter_code
_entity_poly.pdbx_strand_id
1 'polypeptide(L)'
;MSRSLPSRLFAALRRSLPSPLVFAIWLILGTAGWAQSTNSQALQAYQAGMAAKRAGDYPTAIHQLRAATQADPQFADGWWGLAWSCISLGRNAEAVEAFRQVIRLAPLTDNGIEAAKA
;
A
#
# COMPACT_ATOMS: atom_id res chain seq x y z
N MET A 1 -45.14 -5.53 -26.06
CA MET A 1 -45.68 -5.80 -24.71
C MET A 1 -44.52 -5.94 -23.72
N SER A 2 -44.07 -4.85 -23.09
CA SER A 2 -43.24 -4.90 -21.88
C SER A 2 -43.85 -3.94 -20.86
N ARG A 3 -44.01 -4.44 -19.63
CA ARG A 3 -44.81 -3.85 -18.55
C ARG A 3 -44.09 -2.62 -17.97
N SER A 4 -44.66 -1.42 -18.15
CA SER A 4 -44.28 -0.24 -17.39
C SER A 4 -44.84 -0.33 -15.97
N LEU A 5 -43.95 -0.39 -14.98
CA LEU A 5 -44.33 -0.37 -13.56
C LEU A 5 -44.86 1.03 -13.18
N PRO A 6 -45.99 1.15 -12.45
CA PRO A 6 -46.63 2.43 -12.20
C PRO A 6 -45.84 3.27 -11.17
N SER A 7 -45.62 4.54 -11.50
CA SER A 7 -44.88 5.59 -10.77
C SER A 7 -45.30 5.84 -9.32
N ARG A 8 -46.39 5.23 -8.84
CA ARG A 8 -46.90 5.36 -7.48
C ARG A 8 -46.16 4.50 -6.45
N LEU A 9 -45.46 3.45 -6.88
CA LEU A 9 -44.65 2.60 -6.00
C LEU A 9 -43.40 3.32 -5.47
N PHE A 10 -42.81 4.24 -6.25
CA PHE A 10 -41.63 5.00 -5.83
C PHE A 10 -41.94 6.10 -4.81
N ALA A 11 -43.15 6.65 -4.81
CA ALA A 11 -43.56 7.68 -3.87
C ALA A 11 -43.81 7.14 -2.45
N ALA A 12 -44.24 5.87 -2.33
CA ALA A 12 -44.54 5.25 -1.04
C ALA A 12 -43.29 4.81 -0.26
N LEU A 13 -42.18 4.51 -0.95
CA LEU A 13 -40.96 4.01 -0.30
C LEU A 13 -40.12 5.10 0.39
N ARG A 14 -40.39 6.39 0.13
CA ARG A 14 -39.57 7.52 0.64
C ARG A 14 -39.97 8.00 2.04
N ARG A 15 -41.07 7.50 2.64
CA ARG A 15 -41.70 8.13 3.82
C ARG A 15 -41.62 7.33 5.13
N SER A 16 -40.93 6.19 5.18
CA SER A 16 -41.10 5.25 6.32
C SER A 16 -39.82 4.70 6.96
N LEU A 17 -38.64 5.25 6.69
CA LEU A 17 -37.41 4.84 7.40
C LEU A 17 -36.92 6.00 8.28
N PRO A 18 -36.83 5.81 9.61
CA PRO A 18 -36.44 6.86 10.53
C PRO A 18 -34.97 7.25 10.31
N SER A 19 -34.72 8.56 10.31
CA SER A 19 -33.44 9.22 10.01
C SER A 19 -32.17 8.74 10.75
N PRO A 20 -32.18 8.08 11.93
CA PRO A 20 -30.93 7.61 12.54
C PRO A 20 -30.34 6.32 11.95
N LEU A 21 -31.10 5.49 11.24
CA LEU A 21 -30.58 4.22 10.70
C LEU A 21 -29.63 4.42 9.51
N VAL A 22 -29.84 5.45 8.70
CA VAL A 22 -28.90 5.82 7.63
C VAL A 22 -27.59 6.36 8.21
N PHE A 23 -27.66 7.06 9.35
CA PHE A 23 -26.48 7.52 10.09
C PHE A 23 -25.67 6.35 10.68
N ALA A 24 -26.34 5.32 11.20
CA ALA A 24 -25.67 4.12 11.69
C ALA A 24 -24.94 3.34 10.58
N ILE A 25 -25.49 3.34 9.35
CA ILE A 25 -24.85 2.71 8.18
C ILE A 25 -23.57 3.48 7.77
N TRP A 26 -23.57 4.82 7.82
CA TRP A 26 -22.34 5.62 7.62
C TRP A 26 -21.30 5.42 8.73
N LEU A 27 -21.74 5.15 9.96
CA LEU A 27 -20.86 4.95 11.12
C LEU A 27 -20.16 3.57 11.11
N ILE A 28 -20.81 2.55 10.53
CA ILE A 28 -20.25 1.20 10.40
C ILE A 28 -19.37 1.06 9.13
N LEU A 29 -19.58 1.88 8.09
CA LEU A 29 -18.79 1.85 6.85
C LEU A 29 -17.51 2.73 6.89
N GLY A 30 -17.35 3.61 7.88
CA GLY A 30 -16.29 4.61 7.90
C GLY A 30 -14.88 4.14 8.27
N THR A 31 -14.71 2.99 8.94
CA THR A 31 -13.41 2.61 9.54
C THR A 31 -12.69 1.47 8.83
N ALA A 32 -13.31 0.79 7.87
CA ALA A 32 -12.72 -0.36 7.17
C ALA A 32 -12.37 -0.11 5.70
N GLY A 33 -12.50 1.12 5.20
CA GLY A 33 -12.29 1.45 3.79
C GLY A 33 -10.83 1.64 3.34
N TRP A 34 -9.86 1.67 4.26
CA TRP A 34 -8.50 2.13 3.95
C TRP A 34 -7.45 1.01 3.91
N ALA A 35 -7.75 -0.18 4.42
CA ALA A 35 -6.75 -1.25 4.52
C ALA A 35 -6.57 -2.05 3.21
N GLN A 36 -7.59 -2.09 2.34
CA GLN A 36 -7.57 -2.98 1.18
C GLN A 36 -6.94 -2.34 -0.08
N SER A 37 -6.85 -1.01 -0.11
CA SER A 37 -6.29 -0.26 -1.25
C SER A 37 -4.76 -0.08 -1.16
N THR A 38 -4.18 0.02 0.02
CA THR A 38 -2.76 0.36 0.20
C THR A 38 -1.83 -0.81 -0.16
N ASN A 39 -2.18 -2.03 0.27
CA ASN A 39 -1.34 -3.22 0.02
C ASN A 39 -1.26 -3.57 -1.49
N SER A 40 -2.40 -3.47 -2.20
CA SER A 40 -2.43 -3.71 -3.65
C SER A 40 -1.66 -2.64 -4.44
N GLN A 41 -1.78 -1.37 -4.05
CA GLN A 41 -1.03 -0.28 -4.67
C GLN A 41 0.49 -0.40 -4.43
N ALA A 42 0.91 -0.72 -3.21
CA ALA A 42 2.32 -0.93 -2.88
C ALA A 42 2.93 -2.09 -3.68
N LEU A 43 2.19 -3.19 -3.80
CA LEU A 43 2.61 -4.35 -4.58
C LEU A 43 2.77 -4.01 -6.07
N GLN A 44 1.82 -3.26 -6.65
CA GLN A 44 1.92 -2.86 -8.06
C GLN A 44 3.14 -1.96 -8.32
N ALA A 45 3.36 -0.95 -7.48
CA ALA A 45 4.52 -0.08 -7.59
C ALA A 45 5.84 -0.86 -7.42
N TYR A 46 5.87 -1.83 -6.50
CA TYR A 46 7.01 -2.71 -6.33
C TYR A 46 7.28 -3.59 -7.56
N GLN A 47 6.25 -4.20 -8.14
CA GLN A 47 6.41 -4.99 -9.36
C GLN A 47 6.96 -4.16 -10.52
N ALA A 48 6.45 -2.94 -10.69
CA ALA A 48 6.96 -1.98 -11.69
C ALA A 48 8.43 -1.61 -11.43
N GLY A 49 8.78 -1.34 -10.16
CA GLY A 49 10.15 -1.04 -9.77
C GLY A 49 11.10 -2.22 -9.98
N MET A 50 10.67 -3.44 -9.69
CA MET A 50 11.44 -4.65 -9.95
C MET A 50 11.59 -4.94 -11.43
N ALA A 51 10.59 -4.61 -12.26
CA ALA A 51 10.71 -4.69 -13.72
C ALA A 51 11.77 -3.70 -14.25
N ALA A 52 11.73 -2.44 -13.80
CA ALA A 52 12.74 -1.44 -14.15
C ALA A 52 14.15 -1.85 -13.70
N LYS A 53 14.27 -2.42 -12.48
CA LYS A 53 15.53 -2.97 -11.97
C LYS A 53 16.07 -4.09 -12.85
N ARG A 54 15.22 -5.02 -13.31
CA ARG A 54 15.62 -6.09 -14.25
C ARG A 54 16.06 -5.53 -15.61
N ALA A 55 15.49 -4.41 -16.03
CA ALA A 55 15.89 -3.70 -17.24
C ALA A 55 17.17 -2.86 -17.05
N GLY A 56 17.74 -2.78 -15.84
CA GLY A 56 18.91 -1.96 -15.53
C GLY A 56 18.60 -0.46 -15.36
N ASP A 57 17.34 -0.05 -15.47
CA ASP A 57 16.89 1.32 -15.22
C ASP A 57 16.68 1.53 -13.72
N TYR A 58 17.80 1.63 -13.00
CA TYR A 58 17.80 1.87 -11.56
C TYR A 58 17.15 3.22 -11.14
N PRO A 59 17.27 4.32 -11.91
CA PRO A 59 16.55 5.56 -11.59
C PRO A 59 15.03 5.37 -11.54
N THR A 60 14.45 4.73 -12.55
CA THR A 60 13.02 4.40 -12.58
C THR A 60 12.66 3.38 -11.50
N ALA A 61 13.53 2.40 -11.26
CA ALA A 61 13.33 1.43 -10.19
C ALA A 61 13.20 2.12 -8.83
N ILE A 62 14.10 3.05 -8.49
CA ILE A 62 14.06 3.81 -7.23
C ILE A 62 12.77 4.62 -7.13
N HIS A 63 12.32 5.26 -8.21
CA HIS A 63 11.09 6.04 -8.20
C HIS A 63 9.88 5.15 -7.86
N GLN A 64 9.74 4.01 -8.52
CA GLN A 64 8.63 3.08 -8.31
C GLN A 64 8.70 2.38 -6.95
N LEU A 65 9.89 1.97 -6.52
CA LEU A 65 10.10 1.37 -5.20
C LEU A 65 9.83 2.37 -4.07
N ARG A 66 10.13 3.66 -4.27
CA ARG A 66 9.78 4.71 -3.31
C ARG A 66 8.27 4.85 -3.20
N ALA A 67 7.55 4.84 -4.33
CA ALA A 67 6.09 4.84 -4.32
C ALA A 67 5.53 3.62 -3.58
N ALA A 68 6.14 2.43 -3.75
CA ALA A 68 5.76 1.23 -3.00
C ALA A 68 5.90 1.43 -1.48
N THR A 69 7.05 1.97 -1.03
CA THR A 69 7.30 2.24 0.40
C THR A 69 6.44 3.37 0.98
N GLN A 70 5.93 4.28 0.14
CA GLN A 70 5.00 5.33 0.57
C GLN A 70 3.56 4.81 0.67
N ALA A 71 3.17 3.93 -0.24
CA ALA A 71 1.86 3.28 -0.21
C ALA A 71 1.73 2.30 0.95
N ASP A 72 2.81 1.55 1.24
CA ASP A 72 2.90 0.71 2.43
C ASP A 72 4.29 0.86 3.10
N PRO A 73 4.38 1.68 4.16
CA PRO A 73 5.61 1.86 4.93
C PRO A 73 6.09 0.58 5.62
N GLN A 74 5.24 -0.44 5.82
CA GLN A 74 5.60 -1.71 6.43
C GLN A 74 6.06 -2.76 5.40
N PHE A 75 6.08 -2.41 4.12
CA PHE A 75 6.46 -3.34 3.06
C PHE A 75 7.98 -3.49 2.95
N ALA A 76 8.53 -4.45 3.71
CA ALA A 76 9.97 -4.70 3.81
C ALA A 76 10.65 -4.97 2.46
N ASP A 77 9.98 -5.71 1.56
CA ASP A 77 10.50 -6.00 0.22
C ASP A 77 10.67 -4.73 -0.64
N GLY A 78 9.77 -3.76 -0.48
CA GLY A 78 9.87 -2.45 -1.13
C GLY A 78 11.11 -1.68 -0.68
N TRP A 79 11.36 -1.65 0.64
CA TRP A 79 12.56 -1.04 1.22
C TRP A 79 13.84 -1.74 0.80
N TRP A 80 13.83 -3.08 0.75
CA TRP A 80 14.96 -3.88 0.28
C TRP A 80 15.29 -3.59 -1.19
N GLY A 81 14.26 -3.60 -2.04
CA GLY A 81 14.41 -3.27 -3.46
C GLY A 81 14.96 -1.86 -3.67
N LEU A 82 14.49 -0.88 -2.88
CA LEU A 82 14.96 0.50 -2.94
C LEU A 82 16.43 0.60 -2.51
N ALA A 83 16.81 -0.06 -1.43
CA ALA A 83 18.18 -0.07 -0.94
C ALA A 83 19.16 -0.61 -1.98
N TRP A 84 18.82 -1.75 -2.60
CA TRP A 84 19.66 -2.38 -3.62
C TRP A 84 19.77 -1.52 -4.88
N SER A 85 18.67 -0.91 -5.31
CA SER A 85 18.67 -0.03 -6.48
C SER A 85 19.48 1.25 -6.24
N CYS A 86 19.47 1.77 -5.01
CA CYS A 86 20.32 2.88 -4.59
C CYS A 86 21.82 2.50 -4.60
N ILE A 87 22.18 1.30 -4.13
CA ILE A 87 23.57 0.80 -4.22
C ILE A 87 24.03 0.74 -5.68
N SER A 88 23.19 0.22 -6.58
CA SER A 88 23.54 0.11 -8.00
C SER A 88 23.82 1.47 -8.68
N LEU A 89 23.32 2.57 -8.11
CA LEU A 89 23.61 3.94 -8.56
C LEU A 89 24.66 4.67 -7.71
N GLY A 90 25.27 4.01 -6.74
CA GLY A 90 26.24 4.62 -5.81
C GLY A 90 25.61 5.58 -4.79
N ARG A 91 24.28 5.57 -4.63
CA ARG A 91 23.53 6.40 -3.66
C ARG A 91 23.55 5.77 -2.26
N ASN A 92 24.75 5.62 -1.71
CA ASN A 92 25.00 4.84 -0.49
C ASN A 92 24.25 5.38 0.73
N ALA A 93 24.13 6.70 0.88
CA ALA A 93 23.40 7.31 2.00
C ALA A 93 21.92 6.89 2.01
N GLU A 94 21.25 6.94 0.86
CA GLU A 94 19.84 6.53 0.74
C GLU A 94 19.67 5.02 0.87
N ALA A 95 20.64 4.23 0.41
CA ALA A 95 20.63 2.79 0.62
C ALA A 95 20.69 2.44 2.12
N VAL A 96 21.54 3.12 2.89
CA VAL A 96 21.64 2.92 4.35
C VAL A 96 20.32 3.24 5.04
N GLU A 97 19.67 4.35 4.71
CA GLU A 97 18.36 4.67 5.30
C GLU A 97 17.31 3.60 4.97
N ALA A 98 17.29 3.11 3.74
CA ALA A 98 16.37 2.06 3.32
C ALA A 98 16.63 0.74 4.04
N PHE A 99 17.89 0.31 4.21
CA PHE A 99 18.23 -0.88 5.00
C PHE A 99 17.87 -0.73 6.48
N ARG A 100 18.00 0.47 7.06
CA ARG A 100 17.53 0.71 8.43
C ARG A 100 16.03 0.48 8.56
N GLN A 101 15.24 0.80 7.55
CA GLN A 101 13.81 0.46 7.55
C GLN A 101 13.60 -1.04 7.44
N VAL A 102 14.33 -1.75 6.58
CA VAL A 102 14.25 -3.23 6.51
C VAL A 102 14.52 -3.86 7.87
N ILE A 103 15.61 -3.48 8.54
CA ILE A 103 15.99 -4.02 9.85
C ILE A 103 14.94 -3.71 10.92
N ARG A 104 14.29 -2.54 10.83
CA ARG A 104 13.20 -2.15 11.74
C ARG A 104 11.95 -3.00 11.54
N LEU A 105 11.61 -3.32 10.29
CA LEU A 105 10.38 -4.03 9.91
C LEU A 105 10.49 -5.55 10.09
N ALA A 106 11.66 -6.10 9.75
CA ALA A 106 12.01 -7.49 9.98
C ALA A 106 13.31 -7.52 10.78
N PRO A 107 13.22 -7.42 12.13
CA PRO A 107 14.38 -7.62 12.97
C PRO A 107 14.94 -9.01 12.68
N LEU A 108 16.17 -9.07 12.18
CA LEU A 108 16.94 -10.31 12.13
C LEU A 108 17.11 -10.73 13.60
N THR A 109 16.29 -11.68 14.05
CA THR A 109 16.25 -12.16 15.43
C THR A 109 17.66 -12.48 15.93
N ASP A 110 18.07 -11.81 17.01
CA ASP A 110 19.29 -11.86 17.86
C ASP A 110 20.65 -12.33 17.30
N ASN A 111 20.72 -13.33 16.43
CA ASN A 111 22.00 -13.88 15.94
C ASN A 111 22.70 -12.99 14.89
N GLY A 112 21.99 -12.06 14.25
CA GLY A 112 22.55 -11.26 13.15
C GLY A 112 23.35 -10.03 13.56
N ILE A 113 23.11 -9.49 14.76
CA ILE A 113 23.66 -8.19 15.20
C ILE A 113 24.89 -8.36 16.10
N GLU A 114 25.03 -9.49 16.81
CA GLU A 114 26.25 -9.80 17.55
C GLU A 114 27.44 -10.07 16.62
N ALA A 115 27.22 -10.70 15.46
CA ALA A 115 28.28 -10.97 14.48
C ALA A 115 28.89 -9.71 13.83
N ALA A 116 28.21 -8.56 13.92
CA ALA A 116 28.74 -7.29 13.44
C ALA A 116 29.45 -6.46 14.54
N LYS A 117 29.42 -6.94 15.79
CA LYS A 117 30.06 -6.30 16.96
C LYS A 117 31.22 -7.12 17.55
N ALA A 118 31.45 -8.35 17.10
CA ALA A 118 32.60 -9.19 17.44
C ALA A 118 33.66 -9.12 16.33
#